data_AF-A0A422N5Q0-F1
#
_entry.id   AF-A0A422N5Q0-F1
#
_cell.length_a   1.000
_cell.length_b   1.000
_cell.length_c   1.000
_cell.angle_alpha   90.00
_cell.angle_beta   90.00
_cell.angle_gamma   90.00
#
_symmetry.space_group_name_H-M   'P 1'
#
loop_
_entity.id
_entity.type
_entity.pdbx_description
1 polymer ?
#
loop_
_entity_poly.entity_id
_entity_poly.type
_entity_poly.pdbx_seq_one_letter_code
_entity_poly.pdbx_strand_id
1 'polypeptide(L)'
;MSFAGLQKRLQKKAAAAAATETVASSSPSPGAKLDPTISASTVYDVAAREARVNYEERKRQRSPHEEAGPARNAPANDGGGCASVPSERLSAEKAIKKHLTEMEFLERRRLAEEAVLQCAEAMSRSMEPASTASSTAGIKSESELHYLSGLPAPLCQFLERRLQRSLDATAMSIDACEEEEHDLLSVLKVALKRPSNEHVMVPQQLEPLITILRVLWLALCWHWAMALSGKKGGDSPEEGWSYNVYLLSRHALPDLVRTTRGRDVALALEAWQAAYRVRQNMLDFLAYILHDVGVVVRLSGSDGSTSDEEPRIVPLKLVDSIFLMVQHLRCRDFAACRQVYVDLTMGTANWKLGLFSGGEVHMRRSMERIERRRIEHLLHNERAVRILHVLRELMDFVQANEVALLHSGLFAAEKSGQEHN
;
A
#
# COMPACT_ATOMS: atom_id res chain seq x y z
N MET A 1 11.33 5.54 -32.48
CA MET A 1 10.26 5.58 -33.51
C MET A 1 9.16 6.48 -32.99
N SER A 2 8.93 7.65 -33.59
CA SER A 2 7.91 8.59 -33.13
C SER A 2 6.51 8.13 -33.54
N PHE A 3 5.50 8.46 -32.71
CA PHE A 3 4.09 8.16 -32.97
C PHE A 3 3.62 8.70 -34.33
N ALA A 4 4.08 9.91 -34.69
CA ALA A 4 3.82 10.52 -35.99
C ALA A 4 4.40 9.71 -37.17
N GLY A 5 5.56 9.06 -36.98
CA GLY A 5 6.16 8.18 -37.99
C GLY A 5 5.38 6.89 -38.20
N LEU A 6 4.80 6.33 -37.13
CA LEU A 6 3.95 5.14 -37.18
C LEU A 6 2.63 5.44 -37.90
N GLN A 7 2.00 6.59 -37.59
CA GLN A 7 0.76 7.02 -38.21
C GLN A 7 0.90 7.24 -39.73
N LYS A 8 1.99 7.89 -40.18
CA LYS A 8 2.28 8.05 -41.62
C LYS A 8 2.49 6.71 -42.34
N ARG A 9 3.13 5.73 -41.69
CA ARG A 9 3.33 4.39 -42.27
C ARG A 9 2.01 3.63 -42.40
N LEU A 10 1.15 3.70 -41.38
CA LEU A 10 -0.17 3.06 -41.40
C LEU A 10 -1.09 3.69 -42.45
N GLN A 11 -1.08 5.02 -42.58
CA GLN A 11 -1.83 5.73 -43.63
C GLN A 11 -1.33 5.34 -45.04
N LYS A 12 -0.01 5.27 -45.25
CA LYS A 12 0.57 4.86 -46.54
C LYS A 12 0.20 3.41 -46.92
N LYS A 13 0.11 2.50 -45.94
CA LYS A 13 -0.32 1.11 -46.16
C LYS A 13 -1.83 1.00 -46.38
N ALA A 14 -2.65 1.78 -45.67
CA ALA A 14 -4.09 1.82 -45.88
C ALA A 14 -4.44 2.29 -47.31
N ALA A 15 -3.73 3.30 -47.82
CA ALA A 15 -3.86 3.75 -49.21
C ALA A 15 -3.43 2.68 -50.22
N ALA A 16 -2.39 1.89 -49.91
CA ALA A 16 -1.96 0.79 -50.76
C ALA A 16 -2.97 -0.37 -50.80
N ALA A 17 -3.61 -0.70 -49.66
CA ALA A 17 -4.64 -1.74 -49.60
C ALA A 17 -5.93 -1.36 -50.35
N ALA A 18 -6.34 -0.09 -50.28
CA ALA A 18 -7.49 0.43 -51.02
C ALA A 18 -7.27 0.41 -52.55
N ALA A 19 -6.02 0.59 -52.99
CA ALA A 19 -5.65 0.50 -54.41
C ALA A 19 -5.66 -0.95 -54.94
N THR A 20 -5.45 -1.96 -54.09
CA THR A 20 -5.52 -3.37 -54.48
C THR A 20 -6.96 -3.86 -54.60
N GLU A 21 -7.89 -3.33 -53.80
CA GLU A 21 -9.32 -3.68 -53.87
C GLU A 21 -10.03 -3.05 -55.08
N THR A 22 -9.52 -1.95 -55.64
CA THR A 22 -10.08 -1.31 -56.85
C THR A 22 -9.69 -2.00 -58.16
N VAL A 23 -8.74 -2.95 -58.15
CA VAL A 23 -8.36 -3.73 -59.34
C VAL A 23 -9.19 -5.02 -59.49
N ALA A 24 -9.89 -5.45 -58.42
CA ALA A 24 -10.69 -6.69 -58.43
C ALA A 24 -12.16 -6.51 -58.83
N SER A 25 -12.65 -5.28 -59.01
CA SER A 25 -14.00 -5.06 -59.56
C SER A 25 -14.10 -3.74 -60.34
N SER A 26 -14.10 -3.84 -61.68
CA SER A 26 -14.76 -2.83 -62.53
C SER A 26 -15.25 -3.45 -63.84
N SER A 27 -16.58 -3.51 -63.97
CA SER A 27 -17.27 -3.04 -65.17
C SER A 27 -17.98 -1.73 -64.79
N PRO A 28 -18.07 -0.73 -65.70
CA PRO A 28 -18.20 0.66 -65.29
C PRO A 28 -19.65 1.19 -65.38
N SER A 29 -20.03 2.06 -64.46
CA SER A 29 -21.08 3.06 -64.66
C SER A 29 -20.83 4.29 -63.77
N PRO A 30 -21.08 5.52 -64.26
CA PRO A 30 -20.39 6.72 -63.80
C PRO A 30 -21.24 7.56 -62.83
N GLY A 31 -20.54 8.30 -61.97
CA GLY A 31 -21.02 9.59 -61.48
C GLY A 31 -21.31 9.69 -59.99
N ALA A 32 -20.28 9.98 -59.19
CA ALA A 32 -20.34 10.95 -58.10
C ALA A 32 -18.92 11.20 -57.57
N LYS A 33 -18.40 12.42 -57.78
CA LYS A 33 -17.19 12.89 -57.09
C LYS A 33 -17.55 13.14 -55.63
N LEU A 34 -16.94 12.40 -54.70
CA LEU A 34 -16.90 12.72 -53.28
C LEU A 34 -15.45 12.57 -52.80
N ASP A 35 -14.95 13.62 -52.15
CA ASP A 35 -13.62 13.75 -51.59
C ASP A 35 -13.25 12.61 -50.61
N PRO A 36 -11.99 12.14 -50.55
CA PRO A 36 -11.60 11.05 -49.69
C PRO A 36 -11.23 11.57 -48.30
N THR A 37 -12.22 11.89 -47.47
CA THR A 37 -12.01 11.85 -46.02
C THR A 37 -11.86 10.39 -45.61
N ILE A 38 -10.62 9.92 -45.53
CA ILE A 38 -10.28 8.60 -44.99
C ILE A 38 -10.69 8.58 -43.51
N SER A 39 -11.87 8.04 -43.25
CA SER A 39 -12.43 7.89 -41.90
C SER A 39 -11.45 7.17 -40.98
N ALA A 40 -11.26 7.70 -39.78
CA ALA A 40 -10.34 7.14 -38.78
C ALA A 40 -10.59 5.64 -38.48
N SER A 41 -11.77 5.09 -38.79
CA SER A 41 -12.09 3.67 -38.65
C SER A 41 -11.18 2.76 -39.49
N THR A 42 -10.77 3.16 -40.70
CA THR A 42 -9.97 2.30 -41.58
C THR A 42 -8.55 2.09 -41.07
N VAL A 43 -7.99 3.05 -40.33
CA VAL A 43 -6.65 2.92 -39.75
C VAL A 43 -6.65 1.95 -38.57
N TYR A 44 -7.70 1.97 -37.75
CA TYR A 44 -7.87 1.02 -36.65
C TYR A 44 -8.10 -0.41 -37.14
N ASP A 45 -8.87 -0.59 -38.21
CA ASP A 45 -9.11 -1.92 -38.79
C ASP A 45 -7.86 -2.55 -39.42
N VAL A 46 -6.99 -1.71 -40.00
CA VAL A 46 -5.68 -2.15 -40.52
C VAL A 46 -4.74 -2.51 -39.37
N ALA A 47 -4.70 -1.71 -38.30
CA ALA A 47 -3.88 -1.99 -37.12
C ALA A 47 -4.34 -3.28 -36.39
N ALA A 48 -5.66 -3.50 -36.27
CA ALA A 48 -6.22 -4.69 -35.66
C ALA A 48 -5.91 -5.96 -36.48
N ARG A 49 -5.95 -5.89 -37.83
CA ARG A 49 -5.51 -6.99 -38.70
C ARG A 49 -4.02 -7.29 -38.55
N GLU A 50 -3.18 -6.26 -38.53
CA GLU A 50 -1.71 -6.44 -38.39
C GLU A 50 -1.33 -7.01 -37.01
N ALA A 51 -2.05 -6.63 -35.95
CA ALA A 51 -1.89 -7.20 -34.61
C ALA A 51 -2.28 -8.68 -34.57
N ARG A 52 -3.35 -9.08 -35.26
CA ARG A 52 -3.79 -10.48 -35.35
C ARG A 52 -2.80 -11.35 -36.14
N VAL A 53 -2.28 -10.85 -37.26
CA VAL A 53 -1.28 -11.57 -38.07
C VAL A 53 0.04 -11.75 -37.30
N ASN A 54 0.51 -10.71 -36.61
CA ASN A 54 1.73 -10.81 -35.79
C ASN A 54 1.55 -11.66 -34.52
N TYR A 55 0.32 -11.86 -34.03
CA TYR A 55 0.06 -12.71 -32.86
C TYR A 55 0.23 -14.20 -33.20
N GLU A 56 -0.20 -14.62 -34.39
CA GLU A 56 0.00 -16.00 -34.87
C GLU A 56 1.50 -16.33 -35.06
N GLU A 57 2.29 -15.39 -35.60
CA GLU A 57 3.75 -15.57 -35.78
C GLU A 57 4.56 -15.52 -34.47
N ARG A 58 4.01 -14.98 -33.38
CA ARG A 58 4.68 -14.84 -32.07
C ARG A 58 4.32 -15.92 -31.06
N LYS A 59 3.88 -17.10 -31.51
CA LYS A 59 4.00 -18.32 -30.69
C LYS A 59 5.48 -18.66 -30.50
N ARG A 60 6.12 -18.01 -29.53
CA ARG A 60 7.41 -18.45 -28.98
C ARG A 60 7.23 -19.92 -28.59
N GLN A 61 8.11 -20.77 -29.11
CA GLN A 61 8.22 -22.16 -28.65
C GLN A 61 8.39 -22.12 -27.13
N ARG A 62 7.42 -22.68 -26.41
CA ARG A 62 7.63 -23.08 -25.01
C ARG A 62 8.72 -24.15 -25.03
N SER A 63 9.58 -24.12 -24.02
CA SER A 63 10.61 -25.12 -23.72
C SER A 63 10.11 -26.55 -23.92
N PRO A 64 10.96 -27.52 -24.32
CA PRO A 64 10.53 -28.88 -24.59
C PRO A 64 9.84 -29.50 -23.38
N HIS A 65 8.68 -30.12 -23.64
CA HIS A 65 7.99 -31.00 -22.70
C HIS A 65 8.93 -32.17 -22.37
N GLU A 66 9.26 -32.39 -21.09
CA GLU A 66 9.80 -33.67 -20.66
C GLU A 66 8.71 -34.74 -20.86
N GLU A 67 8.94 -35.61 -21.83
CA GLU A 67 8.12 -36.79 -22.09
C GLU A 67 8.23 -37.77 -20.93
N ALA A 68 7.07 -38.16 -20.40
CA ALA A 68 6.94 -39.29 -19.50
C ALA A 68 7.35 -40.59 -20.23
N GLY A 69 8.49 -41.14 -19.84
CA GLY A 69 8.95 -42.48 -20.24
C GLY A 69 8.73 -43.50 -19.11
N PRO A 70 8.39 -44.77 -19.44
CA PRO A 70 7.81 -45.72 -18.49
C PRO A 70 8.83 -46.42 -17.59
N ALA A 71 8.31 -46.93 -16.48
CA ALA A 71 8.99 -47.74 -15.48
C ALA A 71 9.86 -48.86 -16.09
N ARG A 72 11.11 -48.96 -15.63
CA ARG A 72 11.95 -50.15 -15.79
C ARG A 72 12.45 -50.61 -14.42
N ASN A 73 12.17 -51.88 -14.13
CA ASN A 73 12.51 -52.59 -12.91
C ASN A 73 13.99 -53.03 -12.87
N ALA A 74 14.44 -53.20 -11.62
CA ALA A 74 15.44 -54.16 -11.08
C ALA A 74 16.92 -53.72 -11.00
N PRO A 75 17.75 -54.33 -10.11
CA PRO A 75 17.47 -55.13 -8.90
C PRO A 75 18.21 -54.64 -7.62
N ALA A 76 17.94 -55.35 -6.53
CA ALA A 76 18.53 -55.23 -5.20
C ALA A 76 20.08 -55.26 -5.15
N ASN A 77 20.64 -54.53 -4.17
CA ASN A 77 21.68 -55.09 -3.32
C ASN A 77 21.76 -54.40 -1.95
N ASP A 78 22.02 -55.23 -0.95
CA ASP A 78 21.99 -55.01 0.49
C ASP A 78 23.00 -53.99 1.02
N GLY A 79 22.72 -53.43 2.20
CA GLY A 79 23.79 -52.93 3.07
C GLY A 79 23.45 -51.90 4.15
N GLY A 80 22.66 -52.26 5.16
CA GLY A 80 22.94 -51.90 6.56
C GLY A 80 22.42 -50.57 7.13
N GLY A 81 21.83 -50.65 8.33
CA GLY A 81 22.02 -49.60 9.36
C GLY A 81 20.78 -48.88 9.90
N CYS A 82 19.95 -49.60 10.65
CA CYS A 82 19.21 -49.20 11.86
C CYS A 82 19.09 -47.69 12.23
N ALA A 83 17.86 -47.16 12.25
CA ALA A 83 17.27 -46.49 13.42
C ALA A 83 15.82 -46.04 13.11
N SER A 84 14.85 -46.75 13.67
CA SER A 84 13.44 -46.41 13.69
C SER A 84 13.13 -45.42 14.83
N VAL A 85 12.61 -44.23 14.53
CA VAL A 85 11.81 -43.39 15.45
C VAL A 85 10.72 -42.68 14.65
N PRO A 86 9.48 -42.54 15.16
CA PRO A 86 8.25 -42.47 14.36
C PRO A 86 8.03 -41.11 13.70
N SER A 87 7.61 -41.17 12.44
CA SER A 87 6.98 -40.04 11.76
C SER A 87 5.56 -39.88 12.31
N GLU A 88 5.42 -39.04 13.34
CA GLU A 88 4.12 -38.45 13.69
C GLU A 88 3.68 -37.59 12.51
N ARG A 89 2.85 -38.20 11.65
CA ARG A 89 1.94 -37.48 10.78
C ARG A 89 1.06 -36.61 11.66
N LEU A 90 1.44 -35.36 11.87
CA LEU A 90 0.48 -34.31 12.16
C LEU A 90 -0.41 -34.22 10.93
N SER A 91 -1.57 -34.87 11.06
CA SER A 91 -2.70 -34.73 10.16
C SER A 91 -2.88 -33.24 9.90
N ALA A 92 -2.62 -32.81 8.67
CA ALA A 92 -3.14 -31.57 8.15
C ALA A 92 -4.67 -31.72 8.10
N GLU A 93 -5.32 -31.55 9.25
CA GLU A 93 -6.72 -31.17 9.29
C GLU A 93 -6.83 -29.93 8.43
N LYS A 94 -7.41 -30.11 7.24
CA LYS A 94 -7.91 -29.00 6.44
C LYS A 94 -8.85 -28.22 7.34
N ALA A 95 -8.34 -27.17 7.97
CA ALA A 95 -9.14 -26.22 8.72
C ALA A 95 -10.25 -25.76 7.78
N ILE A 96 -11.46 -26.24 8.04
CA ILE A 96 -12.65 -25.82 7.32
C ILE A 96 -12.72 -24.32 7.56
N LYS A 97 -12.52 -23.53 6.50
CA LYS A 97 -12.62 -22.07 6.60
C LYS A 97 -14.04 -21.73 7.03
N LYS A 98 -14.22 -21.41 8.31
CA LYS A 98 -15.52 -21.06 8.86
C LYS A 98 -15.91 -19.72 8.25
N HIS A 99 -16.86 -19.74 7.33
CA HIS A 99 -17.45 -18.50 6.83
C HIS A 99 -18.24 -17.85 7.96
N LEU A 100 -17.95 -16.59 8.25
CA LEU A 100 -18.78 -15.75 9.11
C LEU A 100 -20.21 -15.73 8.56
N THR A 101 -21.17 -15.90 9.46
CA THR A 101 -22.58 -15.60 9.16
C THR A 101 -22.76 -14.10 8.93
N GLU A 102 -23.85 -13.70 8.28
CA GLU A 102 -24.15 -12.28 8.05
C GLU A 102 -24.20 -11.49 9.35
N MET A 103 -24.79 -12.06 10.39
CA MET A 103 -24.88 -11.46 11.72
C MET A 103 -23.49 -11.28 12.35
N GLU A 104 -22.65 -12.33 12.36
CA GLU A 104 -21.27 -12.23 12.87
C GLU A 104 -20.46 -11.20 12.08
N PHE A 105 -20.61 -11.16 10.76
CA PHE A 105 -19.96 -10.18 9.90
C PHE A 105 -20.35 -8.74 10.27
N LEU A 106 -21.65 -8.47 10.41
CA LEU A 106 -22.15 -7.14 10.73
C LEU A 106 -21.72 -6.71 12.14
N GLU A 107 -21.70 -7.62 13.11
CA GLU A 107 -21.17 -7.35 14.45
C GLU A 107 -19.69 -6.99 14.43
N ARG A 108 -18.87 -7.76 13.69
CA ARG A 108 -17.44 -7.46 13.52
C ARG A 108 -17.21 -6.12 12.83
N ARG A 109 -17.97 -5.83 11.77
CA ARG A 109 -17.87 -4.54 11.07
C ARG A 109 -18.23 -3.38 11.98
N ARG A 110 -19.34 -3.48 12.71
CA ARG A 110 -19.78 -2.45 13.66
C ARG A 110 -18.76 -2.23 14.76
N LEU A 111 -18.19 -3.31 15.31
CA LEU A 111 -17.13 -3.22 16.31
C LEU A 111 -15.92 -2.48 15.75
N ALA A 112 -15.51 -2.78 14.51
CA ALA A 112 -14.39 -2.11 13.86
C ALA A 112 -14.68 -0.62 13.64
N GLU A 113 -15.85 -0.27 13.11
CA GLU A 113 -16.27 1.12 12.91
C GLU A 113 -16.23 1.91 14.24
N GLU A 114 -16.85 1.38 15.29
CA GLU A 114 -16.89 2.02 16.60
C GLU A 114 -15.49 2.17 17.21
N ALA A 115 -14.67 1.11 17.16
CA ALA A 115 -13.32 1.12 17.73
C ALA A 115 -12.41 2.12 17.01
N VAL A 116 -12.44 2.14 15.68
CA VAL A 116 -11.61 3.03 14.85
C VAL A 116 -12.02 4.50 15.03
N LEU A 117 -13.33 4.78 15.08
CA LEU A 117 -13.82 6.15 15.34
C LEU A 117 -13.42 6.62 16.74
N GLN A 118 -13.54 5.77 17.76
CA GLN A 118 -13.06 6.09 19.11
C GLN A 118 -11.55 6.31 19.16
N CYS A 119 -10.76 5.54 18.39
CA CYS A 119 -9.32 5.77 18.25
C CYS A 119 -9.03 7.15 17.65
N ALA A 120 -9.76 7.50 16.58
CA ALA A 120 -9.62 8.80 15.93
C ALA A 120 -9.94 9.92 16.92
N GLU A 121 -11.10 9.89 17.58
CA GLU A 121 -11.53 10.91 18.55
C GLU A 121 -10.58 11.03 19.76
N ALA A 122 -10.05 9.92 20.26
CA ALA A 122 -9.08 9.94 21.35
C ALA A 122 -7.76 10.59 20.91
N MET A 123 -7.30 10.29 19.69
CA MET A 123 -6.08 10.86 19.13
C MET A 123 -6.25 12.35 18.77
N SER A 124 -7.40 12.75 18.24
CA SER A 124 -7.72 14.16 17.99
C SER A 124 -7.60 15.00 19.26
N ARG A 125 -8.14 14.49 20.37
CA ARG A 125 -8.05 15.16 21.69
C ARG A 125 -6.62 15.22 22.23
N SER A 126 -5.81 14.17 22.03
CA SER A 126 -4.42 14.16 22.50
C SER A 126 -3.49 15.06 21.68
N MET A 127 -3.89 15.42 20.46
CA MET A 127 -3.16 16.33 19.57
C MET A 127 -3.48 17.81 19.82
N GLU A 128 -4.51 18.14 20.60
CA GLU A 128 -4.77 19.52 21.01
C GLU A 128 -3.67 20.01 21.97
N PRO A 129 -3.18 21.25 21.81
CA PRO A 129 -2.12 21.79 22.67
C PRO A 129 -2.62 21.88 24.11
N ALA A 130 -1.92 21.21 25.03
CA ALA A 130 -2.28 21.21 26.45
C ALA A 130 -2.35 22.63 27.01
N SER A 131 -3.51 23.00 27.56
CA SER A 131 -3.68 24.17 28.40
C SER A 131 -2.97 23.94 29.74
N THR A 132 -1.74 24.46 29.85
CA THR A 132 -0.99 24.73 31.10
C THR A 132 -1.26 23.77 32.26
N ALA A 133 -0.83 22.52 32.15
CA ALA A 133 -0.61 21.66 33.31
C ALA A 133 0.63 20.80 33.06
N SER A 134 1.68 21.08 33.81
CA SER A 134 3.00 20.46 33.70
C SER A 134 3.17 19.38 34.75
N SER A 135 3.38 18.15 34.33
CA SER A 135 3.83 17.05 35.19
C SER A 135 5.10 16.45 34.60
N THR A 136 6.23 16.67 35.26
CA THR A 136 7.50 16.00 34.97
C THR A 136 7.54 14.69 35.75
N ALA A 137 7.06 13.60 35.15
CA ALA A 137 7.26 12.25 35.68
C ALA A 137 8.63 11.71 35.25
N GLY A 138 9.35 11.10 36.19
CA GLY A 138 10.64 10.45 35.92
C GLY A 138 10.47 9.15 35.13
N ILE A 139 11.29 9.01 34.09
CA ILE A 139 11.28 7.98 33.05
C ILE A 139 12.19 6.80 33.51
N LYS A 140 11.66 5.59 33.74
CA LYS A 140 12.34 4.37 34.20
C LYS A 140 11.90 2.97 33.63
N SER A 141 11.01 2.79 32.64
CA SER A 141 10.59 1.44 32.13
C SER A 141 9.93 1.39 30.74
N GLU A 142 9.81 0.18 30.14
CA GLU A 142 9.07 -0.12 28.88
C GLU A 142 7.65 0.46 28.83
N SER A 143 7.01 0.63 29.98
CA SER A 143 5.73 1.32 30.11
C SER A 143 5.77 2.73 29.50
N GLU A 144 6.92 3.41 29.53
CA GLU A 144 7.11 4.76 28.99
C GLU A 144 7.03 4.86 27.48
N LEU A 145 7.37 3.81 26.73
CA LEU A 145 7.24 3.85 25.28
C LEU A 145 5.78 4.13 24.90
N HIS A 146 4.86 3.44 25.58
CA HIS A 146 3.42 3.59 25.37
C HIS A 146 2.96 4.98 25.80
N TYR A 147 3.40 5.47 26.96
CA TYR A 147 3.04 6.80 27.43
C TYR A 147 3.59 7.93 26.55
N LEU A 148 4.85 7.84 26.09
CA LEU A 148 5.49 8.86 25.25
C LEU A 148 4.90 8.90 23.85
N SER A 149 4.66 7.72 23.24
CA SER A 149 4.04 7.63 21.91
C SER A 149 2.65 8.28 21.87
N GLY A 150 1.92 8.28 22.99
CA GLY A 150 0.54 8.72 23.08
C GLY A 150 -0.45 7.79 22.35
N LEU A 151 0.02 6.63 21.90
CA LEU A 151 -0.82 5.58 21.31
C LEU A 151 -1.41 4.69 22.41
N PRO A 152 -2.59 4.08 22.20
CA PRO A 152 -3.14 3.10 23.12
C PRO A 152 -2.20 1.90 23.29
N ALA A 153 -1.97 1.45 24.53
CA ALA A 153 -1.08 0.31 24.82
C ALA A 153 -1.38 -0.96 23.99
N PRO A 154 -2.65 -1.36 23.73
CA PRO A 154 -2.93 -2.51 22.88
C PRO A 154 -2.42 -2.35 21.44
N LEU A 155 -2.41 -1.12 20.91
CA LEU A 155 -1.87 -0.83 19.58
C LEU A 155 -0.36 -0.97 19.58
N CYS A 156 0.34 -0.43 20.59
CA CYS A 156 1.79 -0.56 20.68
C CYS A 156 2.22 -2.03 20.74
N GLN A 157 1.59 -2.83 21.60
CA GLN A 157 1.86 -4.27 21.71
C GLN A 157 1.61 -5.01 20.39
N PHE A 158 0.55 -4.63 19.66
CA PHE A 158 0.27 -5.19 18.35
C PHE A 158 1.35 -4.82 17.32
N LEU A 159 1.79 -3.57 17.29
CA LEU A 159 2.84 -3.10 16.38
C LEU A 159 4.19 -3.78 16.67
N GLU A 160 4.55 -3.96 17.94
CA GLU A 160 5.76 -4.68 18.36
C GLU A 160 5.74 -6.15 17.92
N ARG A 161 4.63 -6.86 18.17
CA ARG A 161 4.45 -8.26 17.71
C ARG A 161 4.55 -8.35 16.19
N ARG A 162 3.97 -7.38 15.49
CA ARG A 162 4.00 -7.33 14.03
C ARG A 162 5.41 -7.12 13.49
N LEU A 163 6.21 -6.29 14.15
CA LEU A 163 7.62 -6.08 13.80
C LEU A 163 8.43 -7.38 13.93
N GLN A 164 8.28 -8.08 15.06
CA GLN A 164 8.96 -9.36 15.32
C GLN A 164 8.69 -10.38 14.22
N ARG A 165 7.43 -10.55 13.80
CA ARG A 165 7.09 -11.48 12.71
C ARG A 165 7.64 -11.08 11.35
N SER A 166 7.78 -9.78 11.10
CA SER A 166 8.32 -9.29 9.84
C SER A 166 9.80 -9.62 9.65
N LEU A 167 10.51 -9.89 10.77
CA LEU A 167 11.89 -10.39 10.78
C LEU A 167 11.94 -11.90 10.52
N ASP A 168 10.92 -12.65 10.98
CA ASP A 168 10.83 -14.11 10.89
C ASP A 168 10.29 -14.66 9.56
N ALA A 169 10.14 -13.80 8.53
CA ALA A 169 9.79 -14.15 7.14
C ALA A 169 8.60 -15.12 6.95
N THR A 170 7.62 -15.12 7.84
CA THR A 170 6.45 -16.01 7.75
C THR A 170 5.33 -15.36 6.93
N ALA A 171 4.97 -15.95 5.78
CA ALA A 171 3.84 -15.51 4.98
C ALA A 171 2.51 -15.84 5.70
N MET A 172 1.83 -14.82 6.22
CA MET A 172 0.52 -14.99 6.85
C MET A 172 -0.60 -14.99 5.80
N SER A 173 -1.65 -15.78 6.06
CA SER A 173 -2.87 -15.70 5.27
C SER A 173 -3.63 -14.40 5.58
N ILE A 174 -4.39 -13.89 4.61
CA ILE A 174 -5.28 -12.73 4.81
C ILE A 174 -6.23 -12.99 5.98
N ASP A 175 -6.71 -14.24 6.12
CA ASP A 175 -7.62 -14.67 7.17
C ASP A 175 -7.00 -14.49 8.57
N ALA A 176 -5.73 -14.88 8.72
CA ALA A 176 -5.01 -14.69 9.98
C ALA A 176 -4.84 -13.21 10.32
N CYS A 177 -4.49 -12.38 9.32
CA CYS A 177 -4.37 -10.94 9.52
C CYS A 177 -5.72 -10.28 9.90
N GLU A 178 -6.82 -10.71 9.29
CA GLU A 178 -8.17 -10.19 9.61
C GLU A 178 -8.61 -10.56 11.04
N GLU A 179 -8.30 -11.77 11.51
CA GLU A 179 -8.58 -12.16 12.90
C GLU A 179 -7.73 -11.35 13.90
N GLU A 180 -6.44 -11.14 13.62
CA GLU A 180 -5.59 -10.34 14.51
C GLU A 180 -6.03 -8.88 14.60
N GLU A 181 -6.48 -8.29 13.48
CA GLU A 181 -7.07 -6.96 13.50
C GLU A 181 -8.38 -6.92 14.28
N HIS A 182 -9.21 -7.95 14.15
CA HIS A 182 -10.44 -8.05 14.93
C HIS A 182 -10.15 -8.15 16.44
N ASP A 183 -9.16 -8.94 16.84
CA ASP A 183 -8.71 -9.05 18.22
C ASP A 183 -8.16 -7.72 18.74
N LEU A 184 -7.31 -7.05 17.95
CA LEU A 184 -6.79 -5.71 18.26
C LEU A 184 -7.92 -4.72 18.52
N LEU A 185 -8.87 -4.62 17.59
CA LEU A 185 -9.98 -3.67 17.70
C LEU A 185 -10.88 -3.97 18.89
N SER A 186 -11.08 -5.25 19.21
CA SER A 186 -11.84 -5.68 20.39
C SER A 186 -11.16 -5.21 21.69
N VAL A 187 -9.84 -5.37 21.78
CA VAL A 187 -9.07 -4.91 22.95
C VAL A 187 -9.00 -3.38 23.00
N LEU A 188 -8.81 -2.70 21.85
CA LEU A 188 -8.79 -1.24 21.76
C LEU A 188 -10.10 -0.61 22.25
N LYS A 189 -11.24 -1.16 21.82
CA LYS A 189 -12.58 -0.70 22.24
C LYS A 189 -12.76 -0.78 23.76
N VAL A 190 -12.16 -1.78 24.42
CA VAL A 190 -12.20 -1.89 25.88
C VAL A 190 -11.24 -0.90 26.54
N ALA A 191 -10.03 -0.76 26.01
CA ALA A 191 -9.00 0.12 26.56
C ALA A 191 -9.40 1.60 26.49
N LEU A 192 -10.01 2.04 25.39
CA LEU A 192 -10.40 3.44 25.16
C LEU A 192 -11.56 3.93 26.05
N LYS A 193 -12.28 3.02 26.71
CA LYS A 193 -13.30 3.40 27.70
C LYS A 193 -12.71 3.97 29.00
N ARG A 194 -11.41 3.78 29.24
CA ARG A 194 -10.72 4.36 30.40
C ARG A 194 -10.19 5.74 30.02
N PRO A 195 -10.59 6.82 30.71
CA PRO A 195 -10.03 8.13 30.46
C PRO A 195 -8.56 8.13 30.89
N SER A 196 -7.65 8.11 29.91
CA SER A 196 -6.23 8.35 30.12
C SER A 196 -5.93 9.75 29.61
N ASN A 197 -6.11 10.75 30.47
CA ASN A 197 -5.74 12.13 30.21
C ASN A 197 -4.46 12.45 30.98
N GLU A 198 -3.35 11.83 30.59
CA GLU A 198 -2.03 12.25 31.06
C GLU A 198 -1.26 12.82 29.87
N HIS A 199 -1.17 14.15 29.83
CA HIS A 199 -0.31 14.84 28.88
C HIS A 199 1.13 14.72 29.34
N VAL A 200 1.92 13.91 28.63
CA VAL A 200 3.35 13.75 28.89
C VAL A 200 4.12 14.74 28.02
N MET A 201 5.09 15.45 28.62
CA MET A 201 6.01 16.29 27.86
C MET A 201 6.89 15.40 26.98
N VAL A 202 6.82 15.63 25.67
CA VAL A 202 7.62 14.91 24.69
C VAL A 202 9.01 15.55 24.60
N PRO A 203 10.11 14.80 24.80
CA PRO A 203 11.46 15.29 24.54
C PRO A 203 11.62 15.76 23.09
N GLN A 204 12.31 16.88 22.86
CA GLN A 204 12.50 17.47 21.52
C GLN A 204 13.10 16.48 20.50
N GLN A 205 13.97 15.56 20.96
CA GLN A 205 14.60 14.56 20.10
C GLN A 205 13.61 13.51 19.56
N LEU A 206 12.49 13.28 20.27
CA LEU A 206 11.44 12.33 19.90
C LEU A 206 10.27 12.99 19.17
N GLU A 207 10.20 14.32 19.17
CA GLU A 207 9.11 15.09 18.57
C GLU A 207 8.85 14.71 17.10
N PRO A 208 9.87 14.54 16.22
CA PRO A 208 9.61 14.15 14.84
C PRO A 208 8.94 12.78 14.73
N LEU A 209 9.46 11.78 15.45
CA LEU A 209 8.96 10.40 15.40
C LEU A 209 7.55 10.31 15.97
N ILE A 210 7.29 10.94 17.12
CA ILE A 210 5.98 10.92 17.77
C ILE A 210 4.94 11.68 16.93
N THR A 211 5.33 12.79 16.29
CA THR A 211 4.43 13.53 15.39
C THR A 211 4.06 12.68 14.18
N ILE A 212 5.03 12.03 13.54
CA ILE A 212 4.79 11.10 12.43
C ILE A 212 3.83 10.00 12.87
N LEU A 213 4.11 9.36 14.00
CA LEU A 213 3.34 8.24 14.54
C LEU A 213 1.87 8.63 14.79
N ARG A 214 1.62 9.72 15.51
CA ARG A 214 0.28 10.17 15.88
C ARG A 214 -0.53 10.62 14.67
N VAL A 215 0.06 11.41 13.78
CA VAL A 215 -0.65 11.97 12.62
C VAL A 215 -1.00 10.87 11.62
N LEU A 216 -0.07 9.97 11.33
CA LEU A 216 -0.32 8.88 10.39
C LEU A 216 -1.29 7.84 10.97
N TRP A 217 -1.22 7.57 12.27
CA TRP A 217 -2.24 6.75 12.93
C TRP A 217 -3.63 7.37 12.84
N LEU A 218 -3.78 8.66 13.14
CA LEU A 218 -5.05 9.37 13.03
C LEU A 218 -5.59 9.35 11.59
N ALA A 219 -4.74 9.66 10.60
CA ALA A 219 -5.10 9.58 9.19
C ALA A 219 -5.51 8.16 8.77
N LEU A 220 -4.81 7.13 9.26
CA LEU A 220 -5.14 5.74 9.03
C LEU A 220 -6.49 5.36 9.64
N CYS A 221 -6.82 5.83 10.85
CA CYS A 221 -8.13 5.60 11.45
C CYS A 221 -9.24 6.15 10.57
N TRP A 222 -9.12 7.38 10.08
CA TRP A 222 -10.12 7.96 9.17
C TRP A 222 -10.23 7.22 7.85
N HIS A 223 -9.09 6.86 7.26
CA HIS A 223 -9.06 6.04 6.05
C HIS A 223 -9.76 4.70 6.25
N TRP A 224 -9.52 4.04 7.40
CA TRP A 224 -10.16 2.77 7.75
C TRP A 224 -11.67 2.93 8.00
N ALA A 225 -12.10 3.94 8.77
CA ALA A 225 -13.50 4.22 9.02
C ALA A 225 -14.28 4.45 7.71
N MET A 226 -13.71 5.26 6.80
CA MET A 226 -14.31 5.54 5.49
C MET A 226 -14.36 4.29 4.59
N ALA A 227 -13.36 3.42 4.64
CA ALA A 227 -13.38 2.16 3.90
C ALA A 227 -14.43 1.17 4.43
N LEU A 228 -14.69 1.17 5.74
CA LEU A 228 -15.74 0.36 6.36
C LEU A 228 -17.13 0.86 5.99
N SER A 229 -17.38 2.16 6.18
CA SER A 229 -18.69 2.78 5.98
C SER A 229 -19.05 3.05 4.53
N GLY A 230 -18.05 3.19 3.65
CA GLY A 230 -18.25 3.61 2.26
C GLY A 230 -18.50 5.11 2.11
N LYS A 231 -18.61 5.57 0.86
CA LYS A 231 -18.78 7.00 0.56
C LYS A 231 -20.20 7.46 0.91
N LYS A 232 -20.33 8.33 1.91
CA LYS A 232 -21.60 8.99 2.25
C LYS A 232 -21.89 10.08 1.20
N GLY A 233 -22.73 9.79 0.20
CA GLY A 233 -23.16 10.81 -0.77
C GLY A 233 -23.76 10.35 -2.10
N GLY A 234 -23.85 9.05 -2.36
CA GLY A 234 -24.62 8.51 -3.49
C GLY A 234 -25.99 7.98 -3.05
N ASP A 235 -26.99 8.06 -3.93
CA ASP A 235 -28.38 7.58 -3.70
C ASP A 235 -28.49 6.05 -3.47
N SER A 236 -27.38 5.32 -3.44
CA SER A 236 -27.33 3.88 -3.14
C SER A 236 -26.56 3.60 -1.85
N PRO A 237 -27.17 2.96 -0.83
CA PRO A 237 -26.58 2.75 0.49
C PRO A 237 -25.48 1.66 0.58
N GLU A 238 -24.69 1.41 -0.48
CA GLU A 238 -23.80 0.23 -0.53
C GLU A 238 -22.44 0.46 -1.20
N GLU A 239 -21.57 1.30 -0.61
CA GLU A 239 -20.21 1.55 -1.15
C GLU A 239 -19.07 1.29 -0.13
N GLY A 240 -19.28 0.41 0.85
CA GLY A 240 -18.29 0.06 1.90
C GLY A 240 -18.06 -1.45 2.04
N TRP A 241 -17.50 -1.88 3.17
CA TRP A 241 -17.32 -3.29 3.48
C TRP A 241 -18.66 -3.96 3.82
N SER A 242 -19.35 -4.50 2.82
CA SER A 242 -20.65 -5.17 2.98
C SER A 242 -20.51 -6.69 2.99
N TYR A 243 -21.56 -7.38 3.46
CA TYR A 243 -21.54 -8.84 3.51
C TYR A 243 -21.41 -9.47 2.11
N ASN A 244 -22.01 -8.86 1.08
CA ASN A 244 -21.84 -9.29 -0.30
C ASN A 244 -20.38 -9.17 -0.78
N VAL A 245 -19.70 -8.08 -0.40
CA VAL A 245 -18.28 -7.87 -0.73
C VAL A 245 -17.41 -8.92 -0.03
N TYR A 246 -17.70 -9.22 1.23
CA TYR A 246 -17.08 -10.33 1.96
C TYR A 246 -17.35 -11.68 1.29
N LEU A 247 -18.58 -12.01 0.94
CA LEU A 247 -18.89 -13.25 0.24
C LEU A 247 -18.15 -13.34 -1.10
N LEU A 248 -18.02 -12.24 -1.84
CA LEU A 248 -17.23 -12.21 -3.06
C LEU A 248 -15.74 -12.46 -2.80
N SER A 249 -15.15 -11.87 -1.76
CA SER A 249 -13.75 -12.12 -1.36
C SER A 249 -13.50 -13.59 -0.96
N ARG A 250 -14.55 -14.27 -0.51
CA ARG A 250 -14.55 -15.69 -0.14
C ARG A 250 -14.99 -16.63 -1.27
N HIS A 251 -15.20 -16.12 -2.49
CA HIS A 251 -15.73 -16.86 -3.64
C HIS A 251 -17.09 -17.54 -3.38
N ALA A 252 -17.89 -16.97 -2.48
CA ALA A 252 -19.17 -17.50 -2.00
C ALA A 252 -20.35 -16.58 -2.35
N LEU A 253 -20.18 -15.62 -3.27
CA LEU A 253 -21.25 -14.70 -3.67
C LEU A 253 -22.38 -15.45 -4.41
N PRO A 254 -23.67 -15.33 -3.99
CA PRO A 254 -24.80 -15.96 -4.67
C PRO A 254 -24.96 -15.51 -6.13
N ASP A 255 -25.39 -16.42 -7.00
CA ASP A 255 -25.51 -16.15 -8.44
C ASP A 255 -26.54 -15.05 -8.76
N LEU A 256 -27.60 -14.94 -7.96
CA LEU A 256 -28.60 -13.87 -8.09
C LEU A 256 -27.97 -12.49 -7.87
N VAL A 257 -27.11 -12.35 -6.87
CA VAL A 257 -26.40 -11.08 -6.59
C VAL A 257 -25.34 -10.84 -7.65
N ARG A 258 -24.64 -11.89 -8.10
CA ARG A 258 -23.63 -11.80 -9.16
C ARG A 258 -24.21 -11.29 -10.47
N THR A 259 -25.44 -11.67 -10.81
CA THR A 259 -26.12 -11.24 -12.06
C THR A 259 -26.75 -9.87 -11.96
N THR A 260 -27.31 -9.50 -10.80
CA THR A 260 -28.01 -8.21 -10.62
C THR A 260 -27.09 -7.06 -10.24
N ARG A 261 -26.08 -7.32 -9.39
CA ARG A 261 -25.23 -6.30 -8.75
C ARG A 261 -23.76 -6.69 -8.68
N GLY A 262 -23.33 -7.72 -9.41
CA GLY A 262 -21.97 -8.26 -9.34
C GLY A 262 -20.88 -7.24 -9.66
N ARG A 263 -21.16 -6.28 -10.57
CA ARG A 263 -20.22 -5.21 -10.91
C ARG A 263 -19.95 -4.28 -9.72
N ASP A 264 -21.00 -3.84 -9.03
CA ASP A 264 -20.89 -2.91 -7.90
C ASP A 264 -20.16 -3.59 -6.74
N VAL A 265 -20.50 -4.85 -6.45
CA VAL A 265 -19.84 -5.66 -5.42
C VAL A 265 -18.35 -5.89 -5.76
N ALA A 266 -18.01 -6.07 -7.04
CA ALA A 266 -16.61 -6.21 -7.47
C ALA A 266 -15.82 -4.89 -7.30
N LEU A 267 -16.39 -3.75 -7.69
CA LEU A 267 -15.76 -2.44 -7.48
C LEU A 267 -15.57 -2.14 -5.99
N ALA A 268 -16.55 -2.47 -5.16
CA ALA A 268 -16.43 -2.33 -3.72
C ALA A 268 -15.36 -3.28 -3.12
N LEU A 269 -15.19 -4.49 -3.67
CA LEU A 269 -14.11 -5.40 -3.28
C LEU A 269 -12.74 -4.84 -3.65
N GLU A 270 -12.57 -4.29 -4.85
CA GLU A 270 -11.33 -3.64 -5.28
C GLU A 270 -10.98 -2.45 -4.37
N ALA A 271 -11.96 -1.61 -4.05
CA ALA A 271 -11.79 -0.49 -3.13
C ALA A 271 -11.38 -0.98 -1.73
N TRP A 272 -12.03 -2.03 -1.21
CA TRP A 272 -11.66 -2.63 0.08
C TRP A 272 -10.25 -3.22 0.06
N GLN A 273 -9.87 -3.95 -1.00
CA GLN A 273 -8.53 -4.53 -1.13
C GLN A 273 -7.45 -3.45 -1.19
N ALA A 274 -7.70 -2.37 -1.92
CA ALA A 274 -6.81 -1.21 -1.96
C ALA A 274 -6.67 -0.60 -0.55
N ALA A 275 -7.79 -0.39 0.15
CA ALA A 275 -7.78 0.17 1.50
C ALA A 275 -7.11 -0.77 2.53
N TYR A 276 -7.31 -2.08 2.40
CA TYR A 276 -6.67 -3.11 3.20
C TYR A 276 -5.15 -3.10 2.99
N ARG A 277 -4.67 -3.01 1.74
CA ARG A 277 -3.24 -2.89 1.44
C ARG A 277 -2.64 -1.65 2.10
N VAL A 278 -3.29 -0.49 1.99
CA VAL A 278 -2.83 0.76 2.64
C VAL A 278 -2.70 0.55 4.15
N ARG A 279 -3.73 -0.02 4.78
CA ARG A 279 -3.73 -0.33 6.21
C ARG A 279 -2.60 -1.25 6.63
N GLN A 280 -2.40 -2.38 5.96
CA GLN A 280 -1.33 -3.33 6.31
C GLN A 280 0.07 -2.68 6.23
N ASN A 281 0.36 -1.97 5.14
CA ASN A 281 1.67 -1.35 4.94
C ASN A 281 1.89 -0.15 5.88
N MET A 282 0.82 0.57 6.23
CA MET A 282 0.91 1.67 7.20
C MET A 282 1.12 1.16 8.62
N LEU A 283 0.48 0.05 9.01
CA LEU A 283 0.73 -0.62 10.30
C LEU A 283 2.19 -1.11 10.39
N ASP A 284 2.74 -1.68 9.31
CA ASP A 284 4.16 -2.02 9.24
C ASP A 284 5.06 -0.79 9.46
N PHE A 285 4.74 0.32 8.80
CA PHE A 285 5.51 1.56 8.93
C PHE A 285 5.42 2.16 10.34
N LEU A 286 4.23 2.18 10.93
CA LEU A 286 4.03 2.63 12.31
C LEU A 286 4.82 1.76 13.30
N ALA A 287 4.94 0.46 13.06
CA ALA A 287 5.78 -0.42 13.86
C ALA A 287 7.27 -0.07 13.77
N TYR A 288 7.76 0.34 12.59
CA TYR A 288 9.14 0.84 12.44
C TYR A 288 9.39 2.14 13.21
N ILE A 289 8.47 3.09 13.10
CA ILE A 289 8.59 4.36 13.82
C ILE A 289 8.52 4.13 15.34
N LEU A 290 7.63 3.25 15.80
CA LEU A 290 7.52 2.89 17.21
C LEU A 290 8.81 2.24 17.75
N HIS A 291 9.40 1.34 16.97
CA HIS A 291 10.70 0.75 17.31
C HIS A 291 11.79 1.82 17.43
N ASP A 292 11.87 2.74 16.47
CA ASP A 292 12.89 3.79 16.48
C ASP A 292 12.68 4.77 17.65
N VAL A 293 11.44 5.01 18.09
CA VAL A 293 11.15 5.71 19.36
C VAL A 293 11.79 4.96 20.53
N GLY A 294 11.63 3.63 20.60
CA GLY A 294 12.21 2.80 21.65
C GLY A 294 13.73 2.81 21.68
N VAL A 295 14.36 2.75 20.51
CA VAL A 295 15.82 2.88 20.36
C VAL A 295 16.29 4.23 20.92
N VAL A 296 15.63 5.34 20.55
CA VAL A 296 16.03 6.68 21.02
C VAL A 296 15.81 6.86 22.52
N VAL A 297 14.71 6.34 23.07
CA VAL A 297 14.45 6.37 24.52
C VAL A 297 15.54 5.62 25.28
N ARG A 298 15.92 4.41 24.82
CA ARG A 298 16.98 3.60 25.45
C ARG A 298 18.35 4.29 25.39
N LEU A 299 18.70 4.87 24.24
CA LEU A 299 19.96 5.62 24.07
C LEU A 299 20.01 6.87 24.96
N SER A 300 18.88 7.50 25.24
CA SER A 300 18.82 8.69 26.10
C SER A 300 18.96 8.38 27.60
N GLY A 301 18.75 7.12 28.00
CA GLY A 301 18.81 6.67 29.39
C GLY A 301 20.08 5.89 29.77
N SER A 302 20.93 5.53 28.80
CA SER A 302 22.14 4.72 29.02
C SER A 302 23.40 5.60 29.07
N ASP A 303 23.88 5.90 30.27
CA ASP A 303 25.22 6.49 30.48
C ASP A 303 26.30 5.43 30.21
N GLY A 304 26.72 5.29 28.95
CA GLY A 304 28.10 4.91 28.64
C GLY A 304 28.51 3.44 28.72
N SER A 305 27.67 2.46 28.35
CA SER A 305 28.16 1.11 28.05
C SER A 305 27.97 0.74 26.57
N THR A 306 29.08 0.55 25.88
CA THR A 306 29.18 -0.02 24.53
C THR A 306 28.63 -1.45 24.50
N SER A 307 27.39 -1.63 24.05
CA SER A 307 26.86 -2.94 23.68
C SER A 307 25.91 -2.76 22.51
N ASP A 308 26.20 -3.43 21.38
CA ASP A 308 25.40 -3.55 20.16
C ASP A 308 24.24 -2.54 20.06
N GLU A 309 24.55 -1.34 19.57
CA GLU A 309 23.52 -0.34 19.26
C GLU A 309 22.58 -0.95 18.21
N GLU A 310 21.37 -1.34 18.62
CA GLU A 310 20.31 -1.70 17.67
C GLU A 310 20.10 -0.51 16.73
N PRO A 311 20.45 -0.64 15.44
CA PRO A 311 20.37 0.47 14.53
C PRO A 311 18.90 0.83 14.32
N ARG A 312 18.62 2.14 14.23
CA ARG A 312 17.31 2.61 13.79
C ARG A 312 16.96 1.95 12.46
N ILE A 313 15.72 1.51 12.32
CA ILE A 313 15.21 0.89 11.09
C ILE A 313 15.10 1.96 10.01
N VAL A 314 14.60 3.15 10.37
CA VAL A 314 14.39 4.25 9.43
C VAL A 314 15.58 5.21 9.49
N PRO A 315 16.27 5.45 8.35
CA PRO A 315 17.37 6.42 8.30
C PRO A 315 16.92 7.83 8.70
N LEU A 316 17.77 8.55 9.46
CA LEU A 316 17.48 9.90 9.97
C LEU A 316 16.96 10.87 8.90
N LYS A 317 17.64 10.95 7.74
CA LYS A 317 17.24 11.84 6.64
C LYS A 317 15.84 11.53 6.09
N LEU A 318 15.45 10.25 6.13
CA LEU A 318 14.12 9.82 5.71
C LEU A 318 13.08 10.24 6.76
N VAL A 319 13.39 10.10 8.04
CA VAL A 319 12.55 10.60 9.14
C VAL A 319 12.32 12.11 9.02
N ASP A 320 13.37 12.89 8.80
CA ASP A 320 13.26 14.36 8.66
C ASP A 320 12.34 14.74 7.49
N SER A 321 12.49 14.05 6.35
CA SER A 321 11.67 14.29 5.16
C SER A 321 10.19 13.92 5.41
N ILE A 322 9.95 12.77 6.04
CA ILE A 322 8.58 12.33 6.39
C ILE A 322 7.96 13.25 7.43
N PHE A 323 8.75 13.74 8.39
CA PHE A 323 8.29 14.71 9.38
C PHE A 323 7.85 16.02 8.70
N LEU A 324 8.66 16.56 7.78
CA LEU A 324 8.29 17.74 6.99
C LEU A 324 7.02 17.51 6.17
N MET A 325 6.88 16.35 5.52
CA MET A 325 5.64 15.98 4.81
C MET A 325 4.44 16.00 5.74
N VAL A 326 4.56 15.38 6.92
CA VAL A 326 3.52 15.35 7.95
C VAL A 326 3.18 16.76 8.45
N GLN A 327 4.18 17.63 8.65
CA GLN A 327 3.92 19.03 9.02
C GLN A 327 3.14 19.78 7.94
N HIS A 328 3.56 19.68 6.68
CA HIS A 328 2.83 20.30 5.56
C HIS A 328 1.42 19.74 5.42
N LEU A 329 1.22 18.43 5.64
CA LEU A 329 -0.09 17.78 5.67
C LEU A 329 -0.99 18.40 6.75
N ARG A 330 -0.47 18.60 7.97
CA ARG A 330 -1.20 19.23 9.07
C ARG A 330 -1.52 20.70 8.80
N CYS A 331 -0.66 21.41 8.07
CA CYS A 331 -0.87 22.80 7.66
C CYS A 331 -1.74 22.95 6.40
N ARG A 332 -2.28 21.85 5.85
CA ARG A 332 -3.08 21.83 4.61
C ARG A 332 -2.30 22.31 3.37
N ASP A 333 -0.98 22.33 3.44
CA ASP A 333 -0.13 22.64 2.28
C ASP A 333 0.20 21.34 1.52
N PHE A 334 -0.79 20.85 0.78
CA PHE A 334 -0.65 19.63 -0.01
C PHE A 334 0.36 19.78 -1.16
N ALA A 335 0.61 21.00 -1.63
CA ALA A 335 1.57 21.27 -2.70
C ALA A 335 3.00 21.09 -2.19
N ALA A 336 3.35 21.71 -1.06
CA ALA A 336 4.65 21.50 -0.44
C ALA A 336 4.84 20.04 0.00
N CYS A 337 3.79 19.42 0.53
CA CYS A 337 3.83 18.01 0.92
C CYS A 337 4.19 17.09 -0.28
N ARG A 338 3.56 17.30 -1.45
CA ARG A 338 3.92 16.58 -2.69
C ARG A 338 5.34 16.89 -3.14
N GLN A 339 5.79 18.14 -3.01
CA GLN A 339 7.14 18.51 -3.40
C GLN A 339 8.18 17.75 -2.56
N VAL A 340 8.01 17.69 -1.25
CA VAL A 340 8.90 16.90 -0.37
C VAL A 340 8.86 15.42 -0.72
N TYR A 341 7.68 14.85 -1.04
CA TYR A 341 7.58 13.46 -1.51
C TYR A 341 8.37 13.21 -2.81
N VAL A 342 8.27 14.13 -3.78
CA VAL A 342 9.03 14.05 -5.03
C VAL A 342 10.52 14.17 -4.74
N ASP A 343 10.93 15.13 -3.91
CA ASP A 343 12.32 15.33 -3.52
C ASP A 343 12.88 14.13 -2.75
N LEU A 344 12.05 13.41 -2.01
CA LEU A 344 12.43 12.19 -1.30
C LEU A 344 12.59 10.98 -2.23
N THR A 345 11.58 10.74 -3.08
CA THR A 345 11.55 9.56 -3.97
C THR A 345 12.50 9.69 -5.14
N MET A 346 12.64 10.90 -5.67
CA MET A 346 13.49 11.21 -6.80
C MET A 346 14.84 11.76 -6.32
N GLY A 347 14.96 12.37 -5.15
CA GLY A 347 16.23 12.94 -4.67
C GLY A 347 16.68 14.19 -5.43
N THR A 348 17.93 14.58 -5.27
CA THR A 348 18.65 15.53 -6.15
C THR A 348 19.62 14.81 -7.10
N ALA A 349 19.61 13.47 -7.09
CA ALA A 349 20.52 12.67 -7.89
C ALA A 349 20.26 12.89 -9.39
N ASN A 350 21.30 13.14 -10.19
CA ASN A 350 21.13 13.42 -11.62
C ASN A 350 20.69 12.20 -12.47
N TRP A 351 20.63 10.98 -11.91
CA TRP A 351 20.41 9.72 -12.64
C TRP A 351 19.50 8.75 -11.85
N LYS A 352 18.20 9.04 -11.82
CA LYS A 352 17.25 8.46 -10.83
C LYS A 352 16.52 7.20 -11.30
N LEU A 353 16.29 7.10 -12.60
CA LEU A 353 15.86 5.90 -13.30
C LEU A 353 16.91 5.69 -14.38
N GLY A 354 17.63 4.57 -14.34
CA GLY A 354 18.68 4.27 -15.30
C GLY A 354 18.14 4.48 -16.72
N LEU A 355 18.67 5.49 -17.42
CA LEU A 355 18.47 5.64 -18.86
C LEU A 355 19.27 4.52 -19.52
N PHE A 356 18.71 3.30 -19.54
CA PHE A 356 19.30 2.12 -20.16
C PHE A 356 19.23 2.15 -21.69
N SER A 357 18.96 3.30 -22.31
CA SER A 357 18.69 3.42 -23.75
C SER A 357 19.62 4.37 -24.52
N GLY A 358 20.72 4.83 -23.91
CA GLY A 358 21.86 5.37 -24.67
C GLY A 358 22.82 4.23 -24.96
N GLY A 359 23.06 3.91 -26.24
CA GLY A 359 23.73 2.69 -26.72
C GLY A 359 24.97 2.20 -25.94
N GLU A 360 25.32 0.93 -26.15
CA GLU A 360 26.30 0.10 -25.41
C GLU A 360 27.53 0.82 -24.79
N VAL A 361 28.12 1.78 -25.51
CA VAL A 361 29.28 2.56 -25.05
C VAL A 361 28.94 3.56 -23.93
N HIS A 362 27.75 4.17 -23.97
CA HIS A 362 27.27 5.10 -22.93
C HIS A 362 26.76 4.34 -21.70
N MET A 363 26.32 3.08 -21.87
CA MET A 363 25.97 2.21 -20.75
C MET A 363 27.18 1.88 -19.88
N ARG A 364 28.33 1.52 -20.46
CA ARG A 364 29.51 1.12 -19.65
C ARG A 364 30.00 2.23 -18.72
N ARG A 365 30.16 3.46 -19.22
CA ARG A 365 30.60 4.60 -18.39
C ARG A 365 29.55 5.05 -17.36
N SER A 366 28.27 4.88 -17.65
CA SER A 366 27.18 5.26 -16.75
C SER A 366 26.99 4.22 -15.65
N MET A 367 27.01 2.93 -15.99
CA MET A 367 27.03 1.81 -15.05
C MET A 367 28.23 1.91 -14.12
N GLU A 368 29.43 2.14 -14.68
CA GLU A 368 30.65 2.29 -13.89
C GLU A 368 30.59 3.50 -12.94
N ARG A 369 29.97 4.62 -13.33
CA ARG A 369 29.77 5.77 -12.42
C ARG A 369 28.73 5.51 -11.34
N ILE A 370 27.69 4.74 -11.63
CA ILE A 370 26.64 4.35 -10.67
C ILE A 370 27.23 3.35 -9.66
N GLU A 371 27.93 2.33 -10.15
CA GLU A 371 28.64 1.33 -9.33
C GLU A 371 29.73 1.97 -8.46
N ARG A 372 30.56 2.86 -9.02
CA ARG A 372 31.62 3.56 -8.27
C ARG A 372 31.09 4.51 -7.20
N ARG A 373 29.91 5.10 -7.41
CA ARG A 373 29.30 6.02 -6.43
C ARG A 373 28.42 5.31 -5.41
N ARG A 374 28.22 3.98 -5.52
CA ARG A 374 27.34 3.17 -4.66
C ARG A 374 26.10 3.97 -4.25
N ILE A 375 25.39 4.51 -5.24
CA ILE A 375 24.23 5.37 -4.96
C ILE A 375 23.15 4.46 -4.40
N GLU A 376 23.04 4.41 -3.07
CA GLU A 376 21.95 3.76 -2.35
C GLU A 376 20.67 4.57 -2.63
N HIS A 377 20.03 4.24 -3.75
CA HIS A 377 18.76 4.86 -4.12
C HIS A 377 17.65 4.13 -3.37
N LEU A 378 16.75 4.89 -2.74
CA LEU A 378 15.60 4.37 -2.00
C LEU A 378 14.73 3.40 -2.84
N LEU A 379 14.75 3.59 -4.17
CA LEU A 379 14.10 2.71 -5.15
C LEU A 379 14.67 1.27 -5.24
N HIS A 380 15.84 0.98 -4.65
CA HIS A 380 16.38 -0.38 -4.62
C HIS A 380 15.72 -1.27 -3.56
N ASN A 381 15.04 -0.68 -2.57
CA ASN A 381 14.35 -1.42 -1.53
C ASN A 381 12.84 -1.42 -1.81
N GLU A 382 12.32 -2.54 -2.32
CA GLU A 382 10.90 -2.69 -2.66
C GLU A 382 9.96 -2.45 -1.47
N ARG A 383 10.40 -2.77 -0.24
CA ARG A 383 9.60 -2.53 0.97
C ARG A 383 9.53 -1.03 1.28
N ALA A 384 10.65 -0.32 1.17
CA ALA A 384 10.69 1.13 1.33
C ALA A 384 9.83 1.85 0.28
N VAL A 385 9.91 1.43 -0.99
CA VAL A 385 9.07 1.97 -2.07
C VAL A 385 7.58 1.74 -1.81
N ARG A 386 7.20 0.52 -1.41
CA ARG A 386 5.80 0.19 -1.06
C ARG A 386 5.28 1.08 0.07
N ILE A 387 6.08 1.28 1.13
CA ILE A 387 5.70 2.15 2.25
C ILE A 387 5.54 3.60 1.78
N LEU A 388 6.47 4.13 0.97
CA LEU A 388 6.35 5.50 0.43
C LEU A 388 5.13 5.67 -0.47
N HIS A 389 4.80 4.67 -1.29
CA HIS A 389 3.58 4.70 -2.11
C HIS A 389 2.34 4.76 -1.24
N VAL A 390 2.29 3.96 -0.17
CA VAL A 390 1.16 3.94 0.75
C VAL A 390 1.05 5.23 1.56
N LEU A 391 2.17 5.84 1.95
CA LEU A 391 2.19 7.19 2.52
C LEU A 391 1.57 8.21 1.54
N ARG A 392 1.93 8.15 0.25
CA ARG A 392 1.31 9.00 -0.78
C ARG A 392 -0.18 8.78 -0.91
N GLU A 393 -0.63 7.52 -0.98
CA GLU A 393 -2.05 7.21 -1.07
C GLU A 393 -2.83 7.74 0.15
N LEU A 394 -2.24 7.67 1.34
CA LEU A 394 -2.84 8.24 2.55
C LEU A 394 -2.91 9.78 2.49
N MET A 395 -1.90 10.45 1.94
CA MET A 395 -1.92 11.90 1.74
C MET A 395 -2.98 12.31 0.70
N ASP A 396 -3.05 11.60 -0.42
CA ASP A 396 -4.05 11.82 -1.47
C ASP A 396 -5.46 11.59 -0.90
N PHE A 397 -5.64 10.60 -0.01
CA PHE A 397 -6.88 10.39 0.73
C PHE A 397 -7.23 11.59 1.63
N VAL A 398 -6.28 12.11 2.42
CA VAL A 398 -6.52 13.26 3.31
C VAL A 398 -6.91 14.49 2.49
N GLN A 399 -6.24 14.73 1.36
CA GLN A 399 -6.57 15.83 0.45
C GLN A 399 -7.97 15.65 -0.16
N ALA A 400 -8.30 14.45 -0.64
CA ALA A 400 -9.60 14.18 -1.25
C ALA A 400 -10.76 14.33 -0.24
N ASN A 401 -10.50 14.13 1.04
CA ASN A 401 -11.49 14.18 2.12
C ASN A 401 -11.29 15.38 3.06
N GLU A 402 -10.59 16.42 2.62
CA GLU A 402 -10.22 17.58 3.44
C GLU A 402 -11.41 18.14 4.20
N VAL A 403 -12.53 18.38 3.51
CA VAL A 403 -13.76 18.96 4.08
C VAL A 403 -14.33 18.09 5.21
N ALA A 404 -14.34 16.77 5.02
CA ALA A 404 -14.83 15.84 6.03
C ALA A 404 -13.89 15.75 7.25
N LEU A 405 -12.61 16.01 7.05
CA LEU A 405 -11.56 15.92 8.07
C LEU A 405 -11.29 17.25 8.79
N LEU A 406 -11.95 18.36 8.46
CA LEU A 406 -11.71 19.65 9.11
C LEU A 406 -11.88 19.60 10.63
N HIS A 407 -12.87 18.86 11.11
CA HIS A 407 -13.17 18.73 12.55
C HIS A 407 -12.48 17.53 13.21
N SER A 408 -11.58 16.86 12.48
CA SER A 408 -10.98 15.61 12.93
C SER A 408 -9.73 15.79 13.80
N GLY A 409 -9.30 17.02 14.09
CA GLY A 409 -8.05 17.31 14.83
C GLY A 409 -6.76 16.94 14.07
N LEU A 410 -6.87 16.46 12.82
CA LEU A 410 -5.72 16.12 11.97
C LEU A 410 -4.94 17.39 11.56
N PHE A 411 -5.68 18.45 11.25
CA PHE A 411 -5.09 19.73 10.86
C PHE A 411 -4.70 20.53 12.09
N ALA A 412 -3.58 21.25 12.00
CA ALA A 412 -3.22 22.20 13.04
C ALA A 412 -4.28 23.30 13.07
N ALA A 413 -4.77 23.67 14.27
CA ALA A 413 -5.58 24.86 14.42
C ALA A 413 -4.75 26.05 13.88
N GLU A 414 -5.28 26.76 12.89
CA GLU A 414 -4.69 28.01 12.44
C GLU A 414 -4.53 28.90 13.67
N LYS A 415 -3.29 29.16 14.08
CA LYS A 415 -3.03 30.23 15.05
C LYS A 415 -3.50 31.48 14.34
N SER A 416 -4.68 31.98 14.71
CA SER A 416 -5.15 33.29 14.28
C SER A 416 -4.00 34.26 14.52
N GLY A 417 -3.51 34.86 13.44
CA GLY A 417 -2.32 35.69 13.46
C GLY A 417 -2.42 36.67 14.61
N GLN A 418 -1.43 36.65 15.50
CA GLN A 418 -1.08 37.87 16.21
C GLN A 418 -0.60 38.83 15.13
N GLU A 419 -1.52 39.69 14.68
CA GLU A 419 -1.22 41.01 14.16
C GLU A 419 -0.36 41.71 15.22
N HIS A 420 0.95 41.68 15.03
CA HIS A 420 1.83 42.68 15.60
C HIS A 420 2.11 43.72 14.51
N ASN A 421 1.33 44.81 14.61
CA ASN A 421 1.71 46.14 14.14
C ASN A 421 3.08 46.55 14.68
#